data_AF-A0ABD3LHG5-F1
#
_entry.id   AF-A0ABD3LHG5-F1
#
_cell.length_a   1.000
_cell.length_b   1.000
_cell.length_c   1.000
_cell.angle_alpha   90.00
_cell.angle_beta   90.00
_cell.angle_gamma   90.00
#
_symmetry.space_group_name_H-M   'P 1'
#
loop_
_entity.id
_entity.type
_entity.pdbx_description
1 polymer ?
#
loop_
_entity_poly.entity_id
_entity_poly.type
_entity_poly.pdbx_seq_one_letter_code
_entity_poly.pdbx_strand_id
1 'polypeptide(L)'
;MRASNHLIGLLNFLTFLLSIPILGGGIWLSSRASSTDCMKFLQWPLIIIGVAIMVISLAGFAGACYRNTFLMGLYLFCMFFVIAALIGFIIFAYAVTDKGSGRAVTGRAYQDYYLQSYSGWLKERVASESYWAKISSCIRDSKACKKIAVAVNGVPETETMFYSRKLNPIQSGCCKPPSDCGYTYVNETYWTVASGLVGTNTDCSLWNNDQDQLCYLCGSCKAGVLASLRHSWRKVSIVNIVILILLVIAYVIACAAFRNDKRIDNDEPYGEARMTKSQPSRLQF
;
A
#
# COMPACT_ATOMS: atom_id res chain seq x y z
N MET A 1 -35.02 3.59 -11.47
CA MET A 1 -34.76 2.69 -10.34
C MET A 1 -34.02 1.41 -10.73
N ARG A 2 -34.54 0.56 -11.65
CA ARG A 2 -33.85 -0.70 -12.05
C ARG A 2 -32.39 -0.51 -12.49
N ALA A 3 -32.12 0.44 -13.39
CA ALA A 3 -30.74 0.69 -13.86
C ALA A 3 -29.78 1.16 -12.75
N SER A 4 -30.27 2.00 -11.82
CA SER A 4 -29.48 2.50 -10.68
C SER A 4 -29.12 1.39 -9.70
N ASN A 5 -30.03 0.45 -9.45
CA ASN A 5 -29.77 -0.69 -8.55
C ASN A 5 -28.77 -1.67 -9.15
N HIS A 6 -28.87 -1.97 -10.45
CA HIS A 6 -27.87 -2.77 -11.15
C HIS A 6 -26.49 -2.10 -11.17
N LEU A 7 -26.43 -0.78 -11.33
CA LEU A 7 -25.18 -0.02 -11.29
C LEU A 7 -24.54 -0.03 -9.89
N ILE A 8 -25.33 0.13 -8.82
CA ILE A 8 -24.84 0.02 -7.43
C ILE A 8 -24.29 -1.38 -7.17
N GLY A 9 -24.99 -2.42 -7.63
CA GLY A 9 -24.52 -3.80 -7.51
C GLY A 9 -23.20 -4.04 -8.25
N LEU A 10 -23.07 -3.53 -9.49
CA LEU A 10 -21.84 -3.63 -10.28
C LEU A 10 -20.66 -2.89 -9.62
N LEU A 11 -20.87 -1.67 -9.13
CA LEU A 11 -19.81 -0.89 -8.46
C LEU A 11 -19.35 -1.56 -7.16
N ASN A 12 -20.29 -2.12 -6.38
CA ASN A 12 -19.95 -2.88 -5.17
C ASN A 12 -19.22 -4.20 -5.49
N PHE A 13 -19.57 -4.86 -6.59
CA PHE A 13 -18.85 -6.05 -7.05
C PHE A 13 -17.42 -5.72 -7.52
N LEU A 14 -17.24 -4.62 -8.27
CA LEU A 14 -15.91 -4.16 -8.68
C LEU A 14 -15.03 -3.76 -7.49
N THR A 15 -15.60 -3.07 -6.49
CA THR A 15 -14.85 -2.74 -5.26
C THR A 15 -14.47 -3.98 -4.45
N PHE A 16 -15.34 -5.00 -4.41
CA PHE A 16 -15.00 -6.30 -3.83
C PHE A 16 -13.81 -6.93 -4.56
N LEU A 17 -13.84 -7.00 -5.88
CA LEU A 17 -12.73 -7.56 -6.67
C LEU A 17 -11.41 -6.80 -6.44
N LEU A 18 -11.46 -5.47 -6.34
CA LEU A 18 -10.28 -4.64 -6.05
C LEU A 18 -9.77 -4.80 -4.60
N SER A 19 -10.62 -5.24 -3.66
CA SER A 19 -10.20 -5.56 -2.29
C SER A 19 -9.40 -6.86 -2.20
N ILE A 20 -9.60 -7.79 -3.14
CA ILE A 20 -8.91 -9.09 -3.16
C ILE A 20 -7.38 -8.91 -3.32
N PRO A 21 -6.84 -8.10 -4.25
CA PRO A 21 -5.42 -7.80 -4.29
C PRO A 21 -4.86 -7.13 -3.02
N ILE A 22 -5.67 -6.34 -2.30
CA ILE A 22 -5.24 -5.70 -1.04
C ILE A 22 -5.10 -6.76 0.07
N LEU A 23 -6.11 -7.62 0.21
CA LEU A 23 -6.08 -8.75 1.15
C LEU A 23 -5.01 -9.76 0.75
N GLY A 24 -4.93 -10.10 -0.53
CA GLY A 24 -3.93 -10.99 -1.10
C GLY A 24 -2.51 -10.44 -0.95
N GLY A 25 -2.31 -9.13 -1.06
CA GLY A 25 -1.04 -8.47 -0.74
C GLY A 25 -0.70 -8.55 0.75
N GLY A 26 -1.67 -8.31 1.63
CA GLY A 26 -1.51 -8.45 3.08
C GLY A 26 -1.20 -9.89 3.51
N ILE A 27 -1.85 -10.88 2.88
CA ILE A 27 -1.67 -12.31 3.13
C ILE A 27 -0.40 -12.84 2.46
N TRP A 28 -0.06 -12.43 1.25
CA TRP A 28 1.19 -12.83 0.56
C TRP A 28 2.43 -12.33 1.30
N LEU A 29 2.35 -11.14 1.92
CA LEU A 29 3.38 -10.66 2.84
C LEU A 29 3.56 -11.59 4.04
N SER A 30 2.49 -12.27 4.49
CA SER A 30 2.53 -13.28 5.56
C SER A 30 2.98 -14.66 5.08
N SER A 31 2.64 -15.08 3.85
CA SER A 31 2.93 -16.44 3.37
C SER A 31 4.36 -16.63 2.88
N ARG A 32 5.05 -15.59 2.41
CA ARG A 32 6.51 -15.63 2.18
C ARG A 32 7.33 -15.61 3.48
N ALA A 33 6.69 -15.49 4.63
CA ALA A 33 7.26 -15.48 5.98
C ALA A 33 6.73 -16.64 6.82
N SER A 34 6.54 -17.82 6.21
CA SER A 34 5.86 -18.99 6.78
C SER A 34 6.57 -19.69 7.95
N SER A 35 7.50 -19.04 8.65
CA SER A 35 8.13 -19.57 9.87
C SER A 35 8.34 -18.57 11.01
N THR A 36 8.04 -17.27 10.84
CA THR A 36 8.30 -16.25 11.88
C THR A 36 7.35 -15.06 11.75
N ASP A 37 6.75 -14.65 12.87
CA ASP A 37 5.85 -13.50 13.08
C ASP A 37 6.40 -12.18 12.49
N CYS A 38 6.32 -12.01 11.17
CA CYS A 38 6.94 -10.89 10.46
C CYS A 38 6.02 -9.66 10.43
N MET A 39 6.54 -8.51 10.87
CA MET A 39 5.95 -7.15 10.78
C MET A 39 4.43 -7.02 11.01
N LYS A 40 3.89 -7.61 12.09
CA LYS A 40 2.49 -7.42 12.54
C LYS A 40 2.06 -5.95 12.53
N PHE A 41 2.96 -5.05 12.92
CA PHE A 41 2.72 -3.62 13.02
C PHE A 41 2.33 -2.96 11.67
N LEU A 42 2.77 -3.50 10.53
CA LEU A 42 2.39 -2.99 9.20
C LEU A 42 1.29 -3.80 8.53
N GLN A 43 1.11 -5.06 8.95
CA GLN A 43 0.14 -5.99 8.40
C GLN A 43 -1.29 -5.71 8.88
N TRP A 44 -1.48 -5.44 10.18
CA TRP A 44 -2.80 -5.23 10.77
C TRP A 44 -3.59 -4.07 10.15
N PRO A 45 -3.00 -2.89 9.89
CA PRO A 45 -3.72 -1.81 9.21
C PRO A 45 -4.24 -2.22 7.83
N LEU A 46 -3.45 -2.96 7.04
CA LEU A 46 -3.84 -3.44 5.71
C LEU A 46 -4.97 -4.48 5.76
N ILE A 47 -4.88 -5.44 6.68
CA ILE A 47 -5.91 -6.47 6.84
C ILE A 47 -7.23 -5.87 7.31
N ILE A 48 -7.19 -4.97 8.32
CA ILE A 48 -8.39 -4.30 8.83
C ILE A 48 -9.10 -3.54 7.71
N ILE A 49 -8.35 -2.82 6.87
CA ILE A 49 -8.92 -2.08 5.73
C ILE A 49 -9.52 -3.03 4.69
N GLY A 50 -8.79 -4.09 4.31
CA GLY A 50 -9.29 -5.06 3.33
C GLY A 50 -10.57 -5.76 3.80
N VAL A 51 -10.64 -6.15 5.07
CA VAL A 51 -11.83 -6.77 5.67
C VAL A 51 -13.00 -5.79 5.73
N ALA A 52 -12.75 -4.54 6.10
CA ALA A 52 -13.80 -3.50 6.16
C ALA A 52 -14.41 -3.26 4.76
N ILE A 53 -13.59 -3.17 3.72
CA ILE A 53 -14.06 -3.01 2.33
C ILE A 53 -14.89 -4.24 1.93
N MET A 54 -14.41 -5.45 2.23
CA MET A 54 -15.09 -6.70 1.89
C MET A 54 -16.49 -6.80 2.51
N VAL A 55 -16.62 -6.51 3.81
CA VAL A 55 -17.90 -6.56 4.54
C VAL A 55 -18.91 -5.59 3.93
N ILE A 56 -18.47 -4.40 3.51
CA ILE A 56 -19.36 -3.37 2.98
C ILE A 56 -19.75 -3.63 1.54
N SER A 57 -18.85 -4.17 0.71
CA SER A 57 -19.23 -4.58 -0.65
C SER A 57 -20.31 -5.67 -0.61
N LEU A 58 -20.24 -6.59 0.36
CA LEU A 58 -21.29 -7.61 0.58
C LEU A 58 -22.60 -6.98 1.08
N ALA A 59 -22.53 -6.02 2.00
CA ALA A 59 -23.70 -5.28 2.47
C ALA A 59 -24.35 -4.43 1.36
N GLY A 60 -23.56 -3.82 0.47
CA GLY A 60 -24.03 -3.05 -0.68
C GLY A 60 -24.72 -3.93 -1.74
N PHE A 61 -24.24 -5.16 -1.92
CA PHE A 61 -24.92 -6.15 -2.76
C PHE A 61 -26.26 -6.56 -2.16
N ALA A 62 -26.31 -6.85 -0.85
CA ALA A 62 -27.56 -7.17 -0.16
C ALA A 62 -28.56 -6.01 -0.20
N GLY A 63 -28.10 -4.77 0.01
CA GLY A 63 -28.93 -3.57 -0.07
C GLY A 63 -29.53 -3.31 -1.46
N ALA A 64 -28.90 -3.77 -2.54
CA ALA A 64 -29.46 -3.67 -3.90
C ALA A 64 -30.60 -4.68 -4.14
N CYS A 65 -30.62 -5.79 -3.40
CA CYS A 65 -31.63 -6.85 -3.51
C CYS A 65 -32.85 -6.63 -2.61
N TYR A 66 -32.65 -6.01 -1.43
CA TYR A 66 -33.72 -5.78 -0.46
C TYR A 66 -34.14 -4.31 -0.45
N ARG A 67 -35.34 -4.02 -0.98
CA ARG A 67 -35.98 -2.70 -0.99
C ARG A 67 -36.53 -2.36 0.40
N ASN A 68 -35.63 -2.20 1.37
CA ASN A 68 -35.94 -1.81 2.73
C ASN A 68 -35.21 -0.50 3.07
N THR A 69 -35.98 0.56 3.31
CA THR A 69 -35.51 1.92 3.60
C THR A 69 -34.59 1.97 4.83
N PHE A 70 -34.84 1.14 5.85
CA PHE A 70 -33.96 1.04 7.03
C PHE A 70 -32.60 0.44 6.69
N LEU A 71 -32.57 -0.65 5.93
CA LEU A 71 -31.35 -1.33 5.51
C LEU A 71 -30.49 -0.42 4.62
N MET A 72 -31.14 0.35 3.74
CA MET A 72 -30.47 1.33 2.88
C MET A 72 -29.91 2.52 3.66
N GLY A 73 -30.61 2.98 4.71
CA GLY A 73 -30.11 4.00 5.63
C GLY A 73 -28.88 3.52 6.43
N LEU A 74 -28.92 2.30 6.97
CA LEU A 74 -27.78 1.68 7.65
C LEU A 74 -26.58 1.52 6.71
N TYR A 75 -26.83 1.11 5.46
CA TYR A 75 -25.79 1.03 4.44
C TYR A 75 -25.09 2.39 4.23
N LEU A 76 -25.86 3.46 4.01
CA LEU A 76 -25.28 4.81 3.82
C LEU A 76 -24.48 5.27 5.05
N PHE A 77 -24.96 4.98 6.26
CA PHE A 77 -24.25 5.31 7.51
C PHE A 77 -22.90 4.57 7.60
N CYS A 78 -22.89 3.25 7.43
CA CYS A 78 -21.64 2.46 7.45
C CYS A 78 -20.66 2.90 6.35
N MET A 79 -21.19 3.20 5.17
CA MET A 79 -20.41 3.57 3.99
C MET A 79 -19.70 4.92 4.18
N PHE A 80 -20.34 5.88 4.86
CA PHE A 80 -19.72 7.15 5.26
C PHE A 80 -18.48 6.95 6.14
N PHE A 81 -18.57 6.13 7.20
CA PHE A 81 -17.41 5.87 8.08
C PHE A 81 -16.25 5.22 7.35
N VAL A 82 -16.52 4.37 6.36
CA VAL A 82 -15.45 3.76 5.58
C VAL A 82 -14.81 4.73 4.61
N ILE A 83 -15.58 5.58 3.92
CA ILE A 83 -14.98 6.68 3.15
C ILE A 83 -14.07 7.53 4.05
N ALA A 84 -14.54 7.91 5.24
CA ALA A 84 -13.75 8.68 6.20
C ALA A 84 -12.49 7.94 6.65
N ALA A 85 -12.58 6.64 6.95
CA ALA A 85 -11.45 5.81 7.33
C ALA A 85 -10.42 5.65 6.20
N LEU A 86 -10.87 5.47 4.95
CA LEU A 86 -9.98 5.37 3.78
C LEU A 86 -9.26 6.69 3.51
N ILE A 87 -9.95 7.83 3.63
CA ILE A 87 -9.33 9.16 3.55
C ILE A 87 -8.29 9.33 4.66
N GLY A 88 -8.64 8.99 5.90
CA GLY A 88 -7.72 9.04 7.03
C GLY A 88 -6.48 8.18 6.83
N PHE A 89 -6.65 6.96 6.30
CA PHE A 89 -5.53 6.09 5.96
C PHE A 89 -4.65 6.67 4.85
N ILE A 90 -5.24 7.26 3.80
CA ILE A 90 -4.47 7.91 2.73
C ILE A 90 -3.60 9.04 3.31
N ILE A 91 -4.20 9.92 4.12
CA ILE A 91 -3.49 11.02 4.78
C ILE A 91 -2.36 10.48 5.65
N PHE A 92 -2.66 9.48 6.49
CA PHE A 92 -1.66 8.85 7.35
C PHE A 92 -0.52 8.22 6.54
N ALA A 93 -0.83 7.47 5.49
CA ALA A 93 0.15 6.81 4.64
C ALA A 93 1.08 7.83 3.97
N TYR A 94 0.57 8.93 3.44
CA TYR A 94 1.42 10.00 2.91
C TYR A 94 2.24 10.68 4.01
N ALA A 95 1.64 11.01 5.16
CA ALA A 95 2.33 11.66 6.27
C ALA A 95 3.52 10.84 6.78
N VAL A 96 3.36 9.52 6.93
CA VAL A 96 4.46 8.64 7.41
C VAL A 96 5.46 8.27 6.32
N THR A 97 5.11 8.45 5.03
CA THR A 97 5.99 8.12 3.91
C THR A 97 6.55 9.34 3.19
N ASP A 98 6.33 10.57 3.65
CA ASP A 98 6.74 11.78 2.92
C ASP A 98 8.27 11.95 2.84
N LYS A 99 8.98 11.65 3.93
CA LYS A 99 10.40 12.03 4.09
C LYS A 99 11.38 10.89 3.80
N GLY A 100 12.34 11.17 2.92
CA GLY A 100 13.52 10.35 2.66
C GLY A 100 13.49 9.54 1.36
N SER A 101 14.63 9.53 0.67
CA SER A 101 14.86 8.81 -0.58
C SER A 101 16.22 8.11 -0.56
N GLY A 102 16.38 7.09 -1.42
CA GLY A 102 17.68 6.52 -1.71
C GLY A 102 18.55 7.54 -2.46
N ARG A 103 19.85 7.51 -2.20
CA ARG A 103 20.85 8.33 -2.90
C ARG A 103 21.35 7.57 -4.12
N ALA A 104 21.31 8.21 -5.27
CA ALA A 104 21.95 7.67 -6.47
C ALA A 104 23.47 7.73 -6.29
N VAL A 105 24.17 6.68 -6.75
CA VAL A 105 25.63 6.61 -6.73
C VAL A 105 26.11 6.61 -8.18
N THR A 106 27.12 7.42 -8.47
CA THR A 106 27.67 7.55 -9.82
C THR A 106 28.15 6.20 -10.35
N GLY A 107 27.75 5.85 -11.57
CA GLY A 107 28.13 4.58 -12.21
C GLY A 107 27.38 3.34 -11.71
N ARG A 108 26.31 3.51 -10.90
CA ARG A 108 25.53 2.39 -10.35
C ARG A 108 24.04 2.55 -10.69
N ALA A 109 23.38 1.46 -11.10
CA ALA A 109 21.96 1.42 -11.42
C ALA A 109 21.07 1.30 -10.17
N TYR A 110 21.65 0.91 -9.03
CA TYR A 110 20.97 0.84 -7.74
C TYR A 110 21.24 2.07 -6.87
N GLN A 111 20.41 2.26 -5.84
CA GLN A 111 20.54 3.37 -4.89
C GLN A 111 21.11 2.89 -3.56
N ASP A 112 21.82 3.78 -2.87
CA ASP A 112 22.23 3.59 -1.48
C ASP A 112 21.23 4.22 -0.51
N TYR A 113 21.01 3.55 0.61
CA TYR A 113 20.06 3.97 1.62
C TYR A 113 20.79 4.34 2.89
N TYR A 114 20.50 5.53 3.41
CA TYR A 114 21.12 6.07 4.62
C TYR A 114 20.02 6.45 5.60
N LEU A 115 20.14 5.99 6.85
CA LEU A 115 19.11 6.20 7.86
C LEU A 115 18.89 7.69 8.18
N GLN A 116 19.93 8.52 8.01
CA GLN A 116 19.87 9.97 8.20
C GLN A 116 18.95 10.65 7.17
N SER A 117 18.81 10.09 5.97
CA SER A 117 17.92 10.63 4.92
C SER A 117 16.44 10.46 5.27
N TYR A 118 16.10 9.59 6.22
CA TYR A 118 14.74 9.37 6.69
C TYR A 118 14.49 10.13 8.00
N SER A 119 13.24 10.49 8.26
CA SER A 119 12.79 11.14 9.50
C SER A 119 11.31 10.83 9.79
N GLY A 120 10.87 11.15 11.00
CA GLY A 120 9.50 10.94 11.44
C GLY A 120 9.26 9.57 12.09
N TRP A 121 8.00 9.34 12.43
CA TRP A 121 7.59 8.22 13.28
C TRP A 121 7.95 6.83 12.72
N LEU A 122 7.87 6.64 11.40
CA LEU A 122 8.19 5.36 10.77
C LEU A 122 9.66 4.98 10.96
N LYS A 123 10.57 5.97 10.87
CA LYS A 123 12.00 5.78 11.13
C LYS A 123 12.23 5.35 12.57
N GLU A 124 11.67 6.06 13.53
CA GLU A 124 11.82 5.76 14.97
C GLU A 124 11.34 4.34 15.27
N ARG A 125 10.22 3.94 14.65
CA ARG A 125 9.66 2.61 14.82
C ARG A 125 10.56 1.50 14.28
N VAL A 126 11.12 1.68 13.08
CA VAL A 126 12.05 0.70 12.48
C VAL A 126 13.42 0.71 13.18
N ALA A 127 13.88 1.87 13.65
CA ALA A 127 15.18 2.01 14.28
C ALA A 127 15.24 1.45 15.71
N SER A 128 14.09 1.38 16.39
CA SER A 128 13.98 0.85 17.76
C SER A 128 14.45 -0.60 17.86
N GLU A 129 15.24 -0.92 18.89
CA GLU A 129 15.92 -2.22 19.01
C GLU A 129 14.95 -3.41 19.10
N SER A 130 13.89 -3.27 19.90
CA SER A 130 12.91 -4.33 20.14
C SER A 130 12.13 -4.72 18.88
N TYR A 131 11.84 -3.76 18.01
CA TYR A 131 11.21 -4.01 16.72
C TYR A 131 12.23 -4.43 15.68
N TRP A 132 13.41 -3.81 15.68
CA TRP A 132 14.48 -4.15 14.73
C TRP A 132 14.90 -5.61 14.86
N ALA A 133 15.05 -6.14 16.07
CA ALA A 133 15.41 -7.54 16.30
C ALA A 133 14.46 -8.52 15.59
N LYS A 134 13.16 -8.20 15.54
CA LYS A 134 12.14 -9.00 14.84
C LYS A 134 12.16 -8.79 13.33
N ILE A 135 12.48 -7.57 12.89
CA ILE A 135 12.56 -7.22 11.46
C ILE A 135 13.80 -7.86 10.84
N SER A 136 14.96 -7.72 11.46
CA SER A 136 16.23 -8.27 10.97
C SER A 136 16.21 -9.79 10.94
N SER A 137 15.64 -10.45 11.96
CA SER A 137 15.44 -11.91 11.95
C SER A 137 14.58 -12.34 10.77
N CYS A 138 13.45 -11.66 10.52
CA CYS A 138 12.59 -11.96 9.37
C CYS A 138 13.33 -11.79 8.03
N ILE A 139 14.14 -10.73 7.87
CA ILE A 139 14.88 -10.50 6.63
C ILE A 139 15.92 -11.60 6.41
N ARG A 140 16.63 -12.01 7.46
CA ARG A 140 17.58 -13.12 7.42
C ARG A 140 16.90 -14.43 7.04
N ASP A 141 15.79 -14.76 7.70
CA ASP A 141 15.04 -16.00 7.48
C ASP A 141 14.39 -16.06 6.08
N SER A 142 14.00 -14.91 5.53
CA SER A 142 13.48 -14.79 4.16
C SER A 142 14.52 -15.11 3.07
N LYS A 143 15.79 -15.25 3.46
CA LYS A 143 16.95 -15.47 2.59
C LYS A 143 17.03 -14.41 1.49
N ALA A 144 16.68 -13.16 1.80
CA ALA A 144 16.66 -12.05 0.84
C ALA A 144 18.04 -11.81 0.22
N CYS A 145 19.11 -11.90 1.02
CA CYS A 145 20.48 -11.75 0.55
C CYS A 145 20.97 -12.97 -0.21
N LYS A 146 20.62 -14.19 0.19
CA LYS A 146 20.97 -15.38 -0.60
C LYS A 146 20.41 -15.34 -2.03
N LYS A 147 19.30 -14.63 -2.26
CA LYS A 147 18.68 -14.43 -3.59
C LYS A 147 19.40 -13.41 -4.47
N ILE A 148 20.36 -12.63 -3.93
CA ILE A 148 21.15 -11.70 -4.73
C ILE A 148 22.29 -12.41 -5.46
N ALA A 149 22.82 -13.48 -4.85
CA ALA A 149 23.88 -14.30 -5.40
C ALA A 149 23.40 -15.00 -6.67
N VAL A 150 24.07 -14.73 -7.79
CA VAL A 150 23.80 -15.33 -9.08
C VAL A 150 25.11 -15.85 -9.62
N ALA A 151 25.31 -17.16 -9.57
CA ALA A 151 26.38 -17.82 -10.30
C ALA A 151 25.91 -18.07 -11.74
N VAL A 152 26.57 -17.46 -12.71
CA VAL A 152 26.37 -17.79 -14.13
C VAL A 152 27.44 -18.82 -14.49
N ASN A 153 27.02 -20.05 -14.81
CA ASN A 153 27.93 -21.16 -15.16
C ASN A 153 29.01 -21.44 -14.09
N GLY A 154 28.69 -21.24 -12.79
CA GLY A 154 29.63 -21.47 -11.70
C GLY A 154 30.66 -20.35 -11.48
N VAL A 155 30.59 -19.25 -12.24
CA VAL A 155 31.49 -18.09 -12.10
C VAL A 155 30.73 -16.94 -11.44
N PRO A 156 31.34 -16.24 -10.45
CA PRO A 156 30.79 -15.02 -9.88
C PRO A 156 30.60 -13.94 -10.94
N GLU A 157 29.51 -13.18 -10.81
CA GLU A 157 29.25 -12.03 -11.66
C GLU A 157 30.37 -10.97 -11.52
N THR A 158 30.74 -10.32 -12.63
CA THR A 158 31.75 -9.23 -12.62
C THR A 158 31.20 -7.97 -11.95
N GLU A 159 32.10 -7.11 -11.46
CA GLU A 159 31.72 -5.87 -10.78
C GLU A 159 30.83 -4.95 -11.64
N THR A 160 31.12 -4.86 -12.95
CA THR A 160 30.42 -3.98 -13.88
C THR A 160 28.99 -4.46 -14.11
N MET A 161 28.81 -5.77 -14.21
CA MET A 161 27.50 -6.39 -14.33
C MET A 161 26.71 -6.17 -13.04
N PHE A 162 27.32 -6.38 -11.87
CA PHE A 162 26.69 -6.11 -10.58
C PHE A 162 26.24 -4.64 -10.43
N TYR A 163 27.06 -3.68 -10.83
CA TYR A 163 26.72 -2.25 -10.80
C TYR A 163 25.57 -1.87 -11.73
N SER A 164 25.34 -2.64 -12.79
CA SER A 164 24.20 -2.44 -13.69
C SER A 164 22.89 -3.04 -13.17
N ARG A 165 22.91 -3.84 -12.08
CA ARG A 165 21.70 -4.48 -11.56
C ARG A 165 20.77 -3.50 -10.85
N LYS A 166 19.47 -3.71 -11.09
CA LYS A 166 18.40 -3.05 -10.35
C LYS A 166 18.12 -3.82 -9.06
N LEU A 167 18.84 -3.47 -8.00
CA LEU A 167 18.63 -4.04 -6.67
C LEU A 167 17.39 -3.43 -6.02
N ASN A 168 16.63 -4.26 -5.31
CA ASN A 168 15.56 -3.74 -4.45
C ASN A 168 16.17 -3.09 -3.19
N PRO A 169 15.39 -2.27 -2.45
CA PRO A 169 15.94 -1.53 -1.32
C PRO A 169 16.55 -2.39 -0.21
N ILE A 170 15.98 -3.58 0.04
CA ILE A 170 16.50 -4.54 1.04
C ILE A 170 17.83 -5.13 0.56
N GLN A 171 17.91 -5.52 -0.71
CA GLN A 171 19.13 -6.06 -1.30
C GLN A 171 20.28 -5.04 -1.26
N SER A 172 20.01 -3.79 -1.65
CA SER A 172 21.03 -2.75 -1.63
C SER A 172 21.41 -2.30 -0.21
N GLY A 173 20.47 -2.30 0.74
CA GLY A 173 20.70 -1.83 2.10
C GLY A 173 21.26 -2.87 3.08
N CYS A 174 20.93 -4.16 2.89
CA CYS A 174 21.28 -5.21 3.86
C CYS A 174 22.34 -6.20 3.35
N CYS A 175 22.46 -6.38 2.04
CA CYS A 175 23.23 -7.48 1.45
C CYS A 175 24.58 -7.06 0.86
N LYS A 176 24.89 -5.76 0.88
CA LYS A 176 26.17 -5.19 0.47
C LYS A 176 26.57 -4.07 1.44
N PRO A 177 27.86 -3.73 1.55
CA PRO A 177 28.29 -2.57 2.29
C PRO A 177 27.86 -1.27 1.59
N PRO A 178 27.76 -0.15 2.33
CA PRO A 178 27.60 1.18 1.75
C PRO A 178 28.74 1.56 0.79
N SER A 179 28.43 2.32 -0.26
CA SER A 179 29.41 2.66 -1.30
C SER A 179 30.53 3.57 -0.80
N ASP A 180 30.25 4.40 0.19
CA ASP A 180 31.19 5.32 0.84
C ASP A 180 32.26 4.60 1.69
N CYS A 181 32.07 3.31 1.96
CA CYS A 181 33.04 2.50 2.69
C CYS A 181 34.30 2.15 1.89
N GLY A 182 34.27 2.23 0.56
CA GLY A 182 35.44 1.97 -0.29
C GLY A 182 35.87 0.50 -0.40
N TYR A 183 34.99 -0.44 -0.07
CA TYR A 183 35.29 -1.88 -0.17
C TYR A 183 35.40 -2.33 -1.64
N THR A 184 36.30 -3.28 -1.90
CA THR A 184 36.47 -3.94 -3.19
C THR A 184 35.48 -5.09 -3.35
N TYR A 185 34.82 -5.12 -4.51
CA TYR A 185 33.90 -6.18 -4.90
C TYR A 185 34.66 -7.48 -5.14
N VAL A 186 34.17 -8.57 -4.54
CA VAL A 186 34.65 -9.94 -4.83
C VAL A 186 33.49 -10.79 -5.33
N ASN A 187 32.38 -10.79 -4.59
CA ASN A 187 31.11 -11.32 -5.03
C ASN A 187 29.95 -10.49 -4.44
N GLU A 188 28.71 -10.90 -4.68
CA GLU A 188 27.52 -10.09 -4.38
C GLU A 188 27.33 -9.81 -2.89
N THR A 189 27.81 -10.70 -2.01
CA THR A 189 27.70 -10.57 -0.54
C THR A 189 29.04 -10.61 0.18
N TYR A 190 30.15 -10.63 -0.55
CA TYR A 190 31.50 -10.71 -0.02
C TYR A 190 32.34 -9.58 -0.58
N TRP A 191 32.86 -8.77 0.33
CA TRP A 191 33.57 -7.54 0.03
C TRP A 191 34.83 -7.45 0.89
N THR A 192 35.94 -7.00 0.31
CA THR A 192 37.23 -6.88 0.99
C THR A 192 37.61 -5.43 1.18
N VAL A 193 38.42 -5.13 2.20
CA VAL A 193 38.88 -3.77 2.46
C VAL A 193 39.98 -3.40 1.46
N ALA A 194 39.79 -2.31 0.73
CA ALA A 194 40.82 -1.78 -0.15
C ALA A 194 41.85 -0.97 0.67
N SER A 195 43.11 -1.39 0.66
CA SER A 195 44.26 -0.59 1.12
C SER A 195 44.16 -0.03 2.56
N GLY A 196 43.37 -0.64 3.43
CA GLY A 196 43.20 -0.22 4.83
C GLY A 196 42.43 1.09 5.06
N LEU A 197 41.91 1.73 4.01
CA LEU A 197 41.11 2.96 4.11
C LEU A 197 39.63 2.57 4.15
N VAL A 198 39.06 2.59 5.35
CA VAL A 198 37.63 2.38 5.57
C VAL A 198 36.95 3.74 5.66
N GLY A 199 35.82 3.91 4.96
CA GLY A 199 35.01 5.12 5.06
C GLY A 199 34.62 5.47 6.51
N THR A 200 34.33 6.74 6.77
CA THR A 200 34.00 7.25 8.12
C THR A 200 32.60 6.87 8.60
N ASN A 201 31.79 6.25 7.75
CA ASN A 201 30.44 5.83 8.07
C ASN A 201 30.47 4.66 9.06
N THR A 202 29.67 4.76 10.13
CA THR A 202 29.56 3.73 11.18
C THR A 202 29.12 2.38 10.62
N ASP A 203 28.38 2.38 9.52
CA ASP A 203 27.94 1.14 8.88
C ASP A 203 29.12 0.35 8.27
N CYS A 204 30.25 1.01 7.97
CA CYS A 204 31.43 0.36 7.41
C CYS A 204 32.14 -0.56 8.41
N SER A 205 32.04 -0.28 9.71
CA SER A 205 32.57 -1.16 10.77
C SER A 205 31.58 -2.23 11.21
N LEU A 206 30.29 -2.04 10.90
CA LEU A 206 29.22 -3.00 11.21
C LEU A 206 29.04 -4.07 10.12
N TRP A 207 29.56 -3.83 8.91
CA TRP A 207 29.55 -4.82 7.83
C TRP A 207 30.36 -6.06 8.20
N ASN A 208 29.79 -7.25 7.96
CA ASN A 208 30.47 -8.53 8.09
C ASN A 208 30.19 -9.42 6.86
N ASN A 209 31.17 -10.18 6.37
CA ASN A 209 31.01 -11.14 5.28
C ASN A 209 30.32 -12.47 5.72
N ASP A 210 30.15 -12.67 7.02
CA ASP A 210 29.36 -13.78 7.57
C ASP A 210 27.90 -13.67 7.09
N GLN A 211 27.41 -14.72 6.44
CA GLN A 211 26.10 -14.73 5.79
C GLN A 211 24.91 -14.58 6.75
N ASP A 212 25.12 -14.88 8.04
CA ASP A 212 24.12 -14.72 9.10
C ASP A 212 24.14 -13.33 9.76
N GLN A 213 25.15 -12.50 9.45
CA GLN A 213 25.33 -11.17 10.02
C GLN A 213 25.19 -10.05 8.98
N LEU A 214 25.91 -10.14 7.85
CA LEU A 214 25.89 -9.16 6.75
C LEU A 214 25.80 -7.71 7.26
N CYS A 215 24.96 -6.87 6.66
CA CYS A 215 24.66 -5.52 7.17
C CYS A 215 23.36 -5.49 7.99
N TYR A 216 22.93 -6.60 8.63
CA TYR A 216 21.65 -6.63 9.35
C TYR A 216 21.60 -5.72 10.58
N LEU A 217 22.74 -5.22 11.07
CA LEU A 217 22.82 -4.24 12.14
C LEU A 217 23.03 -2.79 11.64
N CYS A 218 23.32 -2.61 10.36
CA CYS A 218 23.60 -1.31 9.77
C CYS A 218 22.38 -0.39 9.70
N GLY A 219 22.63 0.92 9.78
CA GLY A 219 21.67 1.96 9.45
C GLY A 219 21.17 1.84 8.00
N SER A 220 22.03 1.44 7.06
CA SER A 220 21.67 1.21 5.66
C SER A 220 20.62 0.12 5.47
N CYS A 221 20.65 -0.95 6.27
CA CYS A 221 19.64 -2.00 6.19
C CYS A 221 18.30 -1.50 6.74
N LYS A 222 18.31 -0.79 7.88
CA LYS A 222 17.12 -0.10 8.42
C LYS A 222 16.52 0.87 7.39
N ALA A 223 17.36 1.62 6.71
CA ALA A 223 16.97 2.56 5.66
C ALA A 223 16.41 1.84 4.41
N GLY A 224 17.00 0.71 4.02
CA GLY A 224 16.47 -0.16 2.96
C GLY A 224 15.08 -0.69 3.27
N VAL A 225 14.83 -1.08 4.54
CA VAL A 225 13.48 -1.45 5.01
C VAL A 225 12.53 -0.27 4.88
N LEU A 226 12.88 0.90 5.39
CA LEU A 226 12.05 2.11 5.29
C LEU A 226 11.70 2.45 3.83
N ALA A 227 12.66 2.35 2.92
CA ALA A 227 12.47 2.57 1.50
C ALA A 227 11.50 1.55 0.88
N SER A 228 11.67 0.27 1.21
CA SER A 228 10.78 -0.80 0.76
C SER A 228 9.36 -0.61 1.25
N LEU A 229 9.19 -0.22 2.52
CA LEU A 229 7.89 0.05 3.11
C LEU A 229 7.21 1.25 2.46
N ARG A 230 7.93 2.36 2.28
CA ARG A 230 7.44 3.54 1.55
C ARG A 230 6.93 3.18 0.16
N HIS A 231 7.70 2.41 -0.60
CA HIS A 231 7.32 2.03 -1.96
C HIS A 231 6.04 1.17 -1.97
N SER A 232 5.94 0.19 -1.07
CA SER A 232 4.73 -0.65 -0.93
C SER A 232 3.52 0.17 -0.48
N TRP A 233 3.68 1.06 0.51
CA TRP A 233 2.59 1.91 1.01
C TRP A 233 2.09 2.86 -0.07
N ARG A 234 2.98 3.45 -0.88
CA ARG A 234 2.57 4.30 -2.01
C ARG A 234 1.76 3.52 -3.05
N LYS A 235 2.14 2.28 -3.34
CA LYS A 235 1.36 1.40 -4.24
C LYS A 235 -0.03 1.11 -3.67
N VAL A 236 -0.12 0.76 -2.39
CA VAL A 236 -1.41 0.54 -1.71
C VAL A 236 -2.25 1.81 -1.71
N SER A 237 -1.68 2.97 -1.40
CA SER A 237 -2.40 4.25 -1.40
C SER A 237 -2.96 4.58 -2.79
N ILE A 238 -2.23 4.31 -3.88
CA ILE A 238 -2.73 4.51 -5.25
C ILE A 238 -3.96 3.62 -5.50
N VAL A 239 -3.89 2.33 -5.17
CA VAL A 239 -5.04 1.42 -5.31
C VAL A 239 -6.22 1.90 -4.45
N ASN A 240 -5.93 2.34 -3.23
CA ASN A 240 -6.95 2.83 -2.31
C ASN A 240 -7.64 4.12 -2.82
N ILE A 241 -6.90 5.03 -3.48
CA ILE A 241 -7.49 6.22 -4.12
C ILE A 241 -8.49 5.82 -5.21
N VAL A 242 -8.18 4.80 -6.03
CA VAL A 242 -9.11 4.31 -7.05
C VAL A 242 -10.38 3.74 -6.41
N ILE A 243 -10.24 2.94 -5.36
CA ILE A 243 -11.38 2.38 -4.61
C ILE A 243 -12.22 3.50 -3.98
N LEU A 244 -11.58 4.51 -3.38
CA LEU A 244 -12.26 5.66 -2.79
C LEU A 244 -13.13 6.40 -3.81
N ILE A 245 -12.63 6.63 -5.03
CA ILE A 245 -13.41 7.28 -6.10
C ILE A 245 -14.65 6.44 -6.45
N LEU A 246 -14.49 5.13 -6.63
CA LEU A 246 -15.61 4.23 -6.94
C LEU A 246 -16.65 4.21 -5.82
N LEU A 247 -16.19 4.19 -4.56
CA LEU A 247 -17.06 4.26 -3.39
C LEU A 247 -17.81 5.60 -3.36
N VAL A 248 -17.13 6.74 -3.53
CA VAL A 248 -17.82 8.05 -3.54
C VAL A 248 -18.90 8.12 -4.62
N ILE A 249 -18.65 7.60 -5.83
CA ILE A 249 -19.66 7.52 -6.89
C ILE A 249 -20.85 6.64 -6.44
N ALA A 250 -20.56 5.45 -5.90
CA ALA A 250 -21.60 4.55 -5.38
C ALA A 250 -22.41 5.19 -4.25
N TYR A 251 -21.76 5.99 -3.38
CA TYR A 251 -22.40 6.72 -2.28
C TYR A 251 -23.38 7.77 -2.79
N VAL A 252 -22.99 8.55 -3.79
CA VAL A 252 -23.84 9.58 -4.40
C VAL A 252 -25.07 8.94 -5.06
N ILE A 253 -24.87 7.84 -5.79
CA ILE A 253 -25.98 7.11 -6.44
C ILE A 253 -26.90 6.49 -5.38
N ALA A 254 -26.35 5.89 -4.33
CA ALA A 254 -27.14 5.33 -3.23
C ALA A 254 -27.92 6.42 -2.47
N CYS A 255 -27.32 7.59 -2.23
CA CYS A 255 -28.02 8.74 -1.67
C CYS A 255 -29.19 9.21 -2.56
N ALA A 256 -28.98 9.27 -3.88
CA ALA A 256 -30.03 9.64 -4.82
C ALA A 256 -31.18 8.61 -4.86
N ALA A 257 -30.84 7.32 -4.85
CA ALA A 257 -31.83 6.25 -4.80
C ALA A 257 -32.63 6.26 -3.48
N PHE A 258 -31.95 6.46 -2.34
CA PHE A 258 -32.58 6.57 -1.03
C PHE A 258 -33.52 7.78 -0.92
N ARG A 259 -33.11 8.95 -1.46
CA ARG A 259 -33.96 10.15 -1.51
C ARG A 259 -35.21 9.93 -2.36
N ASN A 260 -35.11 9.21 -3.46
CA ASN A 260 -36.25 8.90 -4.32
C ASN A 260 -37.23 7.93 -3.65
N ASP A 261 -36.74 6.89 -2.96
CA ASP A 261 -37.60 5.94 -2.23
C ASP A 261 -38.34 6.66 -1.08
N LYS A 262 -37.63 7.51 -0.33
CA LYS A 262 -38.23 8.33 0.75
C LYS A 262 -39.28 9.32 0.23
N ARG A 263 -39.13 9.88 -0.97
CA ARG A 263 -40.16 10.74 -1.59
C ARG A 263 -41.42 9.97 -1.96
N ILE A 264 -41.28 8.71 -2.38
CA ILE A 264 -42.41 7.83 -2.72
C ILE A 264 -43.16 7.43 -1.45
N ASP A 265 -42.45 7.07 -0.38
CA ASP A 265 -43.07 6.69 0.90
C ASP A 265 -43.76 7.86 1.61
N ASN A 266 -43.38 9.11 1.30
CA ASN A 266 -43.91 10.32 1.94
C ASN A 266 -45.15 10.91 1.24
N ASP A 267 -45.69 10.30 0.17
CA ASP A 267 -46.86 10.80 -0.59
C ASP A 267 -46.79 12.30 -0.96
N GLU A 268 -45.58 12.85 -1.22
CA GLU A 268 -45.48 14.22 -1.74
C GLU A 268 -46.05 14.24 -3.16
N PRO A 269 -47.08 15.06 -3.45
CA PRO A 269 -47.75 15.05 -4.75
C PRO A 269 -46.72 15.40 -5.84
N TYR A 270 -46.54 14.48 -6.77
CA TYR A 270 -45.86 14.74 -8.04
C TYR A 270 -46.47 16.01 -8.60
N GLY A 271 -45.66 17.07 -8.72
CA GLY A 271 -46.12 18.40 -9.09
C GLY A 271 -47.17 18.31 -10.18
N GLU A 272 -48.39 18.76 -9.88
CA GLU A 272 -49.48 18.82 -10.85
C GLU A 272 -48.90 19.43 -12.12
N ALA A 273 -48.88 18.65 -13.19
CA ALA A 273 -48.74 19.21 -14.52
C ALA A 273 -49.94 20.15 -14.70
N ARG A 274 -49.71 21.44 -14.50
CA ARG A 274 -50.71 22.50 -14.70
C ARG A 274 -51.03 22.52 -16.19
N MET A 275 -51.92 21.63 -16.63
CA MET A 275 -52.54 21.70 -17.94
C MET A 275 -53.50 22.90 -17.92
N THR A 276 -53.01 24.07 -18.31
CA THR A 276 -53.89 25.16 -18.75
C THR A 276 -54.59 24.71 -20.01
N LYS A 277 -55.81 24.19 -19.85
CA LYS A 277 -56.75 23.98 -20.96
C LYS A 277 -57.13 25.37 -21.48
N SER A 278 -56.50 25.82 -22.56
CA SER A 278 -56.96 26.99 -23.30
C SER A 278 -58.34 26.65 -23.86
N GLN A 279 -59.37 27.24 -23.27
CA GLN A 279 -60.74 27.11 -23.73
C GLN A 279 -60.89 27.97 -24.99
N PRO A 280 -61.17 27.39 -26.18
CA PRO A 280 -61.41 28.21 -27.36
C PRO A 280 -62.76 28.92 -27.19
N SER A 281 -62.74 30.24 -27.26
CA SER A 281 -63.93 31.09 -27.31
C SER A 281 -64.78 30.67 -28.51
N ARG A 282 -66.03 30.25 -28.24
CA ARG A 282 -67.07 30.08 -29.25
C ARG A 282 -67.23 31.42 -30.00
N LEU A 283 -66.90 31.41 -31.28
CA LEU A 283 -67.42 32.38 -32.24
C LEU A 283 -68.95 32.26 -32.25
N GLN A 284 -69.65 33.33 -31.90
CA GLN A 284 -71.05 33.52 -32.24
C GLN A 284 -71.10 34.42 -33.48
N PHE A 285 -72.00 34.04 -34.39
CA PHE A 285 -72.24 34.60 -35.73
C PHE A 285 -72.30 36.13 -35.79
#